data_AF-A0A286A826-F1
#
_entry.id   AF-A0A286A826-F1
#
_cell.length_a   1.000
_cell.length_b   1.000
_cell.length_c   1.000
_cell.angle_alpha   90.00
_cell.angle_beta   90.00
_cell.angle_gamma   90.00
#
_symmetry.space_group_name_H-M   'P 1'
#
loop_
_entity.id
_entity.type
_entity.pdbx_description
1 polymer ?
#
loop_
_entity_poly.entity_id
_entity_poly.type
_entity_poly.pdbx_seq_one_letter_code
_entity_poly.pdbx_strand_id
1 'polypeptide(L)'
;MKKYIYLSIVAAGLGISTASAQVYVAKVSKDSVGVLTGRLEALKISQKIQELKIDEAKEEAEVEKLRVKLLEANDKAKESAAKSSGHISKTGSSDINIKETEKLAKKAKNDMEDSQKALDRFNKQIRAVEKVRAEIQTEERKAGYKKPLLSFNYQ
;
A
#
# COMPACT_ATOMS: atom_id res chain seq x y z
N MET A 1 -41.15 -15.40 -75.15
CA MET A 1 -41.44 -15.09 -73.73
C MET A 1 -40.42 -15.62 -72.70
N LYS A 2 -39.42 -16.45 -73.06
CA LYS A 2 -38.39 -16.90 -72.10
C LYS A 2 -37.24 -15.90 -71.86
N LYS A 3 -36.96 -15.00 -72.81
CA LYS A 3 -35.83 -14.04 -72.73
C LYS A 3 -36.05 -12.87 -71.75
N TYR A 4 -37.31 -12.55 -71.42
CA TYR A 4 -37.64 -11.46 -70.50
C TYR A 4 -37.60 -11.87 -69.02
N ILE A 5 -37.65 -13.18 -68.73
CA ILE A 5 -37.53 -13.72 -67.37
C ILE A 5 -36.06 -13.65 -66.90
N TYR A 6 -35.10 -13.88 -67.79
CA TYR A 6 -33.68 -13.77 -67.45
C TYR A 6 -33.25 -12.32 -67.18
N LEU A 7 -33.93 -11.33 -67.76
CA LEU A 7 -33.61 -9.91 -67.56
C LEU A 7 -34.08 -9.40 -66.19
N SER A 8 -35.20 -9.93 -65.65
CA SER A 8 -35.67 -9.56 -64.31
C SER A 8 -34.84 -10.22 -63.20
N ILE A 9 -34.30 -11.42 -63.42
CA ILE A 9 -33.44 -12.11 -62.46
C ILE A 9 -32.07 -11.40 -62.35
N VAL A 10 -31.52 -10.91 -63.47
CA VAL A 10 -30.27 -10.12 -63.46
C VAL A 10 -30.48 -8.75 -62.80
N ALA A 11 -31.63 -8.10 -63.02
CA ALA A 11 -31.98 -6.85 -62.33
C ALA A 11 -32.17 -7.04 -60.81
N ALA A 12 -32.73 -8.18 -60.38
CA ALA A 12 -32.85 -8.52 -58.96
C ALA A 12 -31.49 -8.90 -58.32
N GLY A 13 -30.59 -9.54 -59.07
CA GLY A 13 -29.24 -9.89 -58.60
C GLY A 13 -28.29 -8.69 -58.46
N LEU A 14 -28.45 -7.66 -59.30
CA LEU A 14 -27.66 -6.42 -59.23
C LEU A 14 -28.18 -5.42 -58.18
N GLY A 15 -29.39 -5.62 -57.65
CA GLY A 15 -29.96 -4.77 -56.59
C GLY A 15 -29.46 -5.07 -55.17
N ILE A 16 -28.72 -6.17 -54.97
CA ILE A 16 -28.27 -6.61 -53.64
C ILE A 16 -26.89 -6.06 -53.29
N SER A 17 -26.15 -5.47 -54.24
CA SER A 17 -24.72 -5.13 -54.07
C SER A 17 -24.42 -3.76 -53.45
N THR A 18 -25.40 -3.02 -52.92
CA THR A 18 -25.12 -1.74 -52.22
C THR A 18 -25.86 -1.55 -50.90
N ALA A 19 -26.42 -2.62 -50.31
CA ALA A 19 -26.61 -2.64 -48.87
C ALA A 19 -25.23 -2.77 -48.21
N SER A 20 -24.46 -1.68 -48.27
CA SER A 20 -23.36 -1.44 -47.34
C SER A 20 -23.91 -1.81 -45.98
N ALA A 21 -23.33 -2.83 -45.35
CA ALA A 21 -23.58 -3.12 -43.96
C ALA A 21 -23.29 -1.79 -43.26
N GLN A 22 -24.32 -1.02 -42.93
CA GLN A 22 -24.19 0.10 -42.02
C GLN A 22 -23.75 -0.56 -40.74
N VAL A 23 -22.44 -0.60 -40.53
CA VAL A 23 -21.86 -0.91 -39.25
C VAL A 23 -22.46 0.16 -38.36
N TYR A 24 -23.45 -0.23 -37.58
CA TYR A 24 -24.02 0.63 -36.56
C TYR A 24 -22.91 0.84 -35.53
N VAL A 25 -22.04 1.81 -35.81
CA VAL A 25 -21.16 2.37 -34.81
C VAL A 25 -22.13 3.15 -33.94
N ALA A 26 -22.56 2.54 -32.84
CA ALA A 26 -23.37 3.21 -31.84
C ALA A 26 -22.73 4.59 -31.63
N LYS A 27 -23.50 5.67 -31.88
CA LYS A 27 -23.01 7.03 -31.75
C LYS A 27 -22.89 7.29 -30.25
N VAL A 28 -21.86 6.74 -29.63
CA VAL A 28 -21.56 6.94 -28.22
C VAL A 28 -21.31 8.42 -28.10
N SER A 29 -22.19 9.16 -27.41
CA SER A 29 -22.01 10.60 -27.28
C SER A 29 -20.61 10.83 -26.68
N LYS A 30 -19.90 11.85 -27.16
CA LYS A 30 -18.60 12.22 -26.60
C LYS A 30 -18.69 12.38 -25.08
N ASP A 31 -19.85 12.82 -24.59
CA ASP A 31 -20.20 12.92 -23.19
C ASP A 31 -20.19 11.56 -22.48
N SER A 32 -20.78 10.53 -23.08
CA SER A 32 -20.80 9.16 -22.52
C SER A 32 -19.40 8.56 -22.43
N VAL A 33 -18.57 8.74 -23.47
CA VAL A 33 -17.16 8.30 -23.47
C VAL A 33 -16.37 9.06 -22.42
N GLY A 34 -16.54 10.38 -22.31
CA GLY A 34 -15.88 11.21 -21.29
C GLY A 34 -16.25 10.80 -19.86
N VAL A 35 -17.53 10.49 -19.60
CA VAL A 35 -17.99 9.98 -18.29
C VAL A 35 -17.37 8.62 -17.99
N LEU A 36 -17.33 7.70 -18.96
CA LEU A 36 -16.70 6.39 -18.80
C LEU A 36 -15.19 6.51 -18.51
N THR A 37 -14.48 7.37 -19.24
CA THR A 37 -13.06 7.64 -18.99
C THR A 37 -12.82 8.24 -17.60
N GLY A 38 -13.63 9.22 -17.18
CA GLY A 38 -13.54 9.78 -15.83
C GLY A 38 -13.79 8.75 -14.73
N ARG A 39 -14.77 7.86 -14.91
CA ARG A 39 -15.02 6.74 -13.99
C ARG A 39 -13.86 5.75 -13.94
N LEU A 40 -13.26 5.43 -15.10
CA LEU A 40 -12.10 4.55 -15.17
C LEU A 40 -10.89 5.15 -14.44
N GLU A 41 -10.65 6.45 -14.59
CA GLU A 41 -9.58 7.13 -13.87
C GLU A 41 -9.82 7.19 -12.36
N ALA A 42 -11.07 7.46 -11.93
CA ALA A 42 -11.44 7.40 -10.52
C ALA A 42 -11.23 5.98 -9.94
N LEU A 43 -11.60 4.94 -10.71
CA LEU A 43 -11.39 3.55 -10.30
C LEU A 43 -9.90 3.21 -10.16
N LYS A 44 -9.05 3.65 -11.09
CA LYS A 44 -7.59 3.46 -11.01
C LYS A 44 -6.98 4.11 -9.78
N ILE A 45 -7.41 5.34 -9.45
CA ILE A 45 -6.95 6.03 -8.24
C ILE A 45 -7.44 5.29 -7.00
N SER A 46 -8.69 4.84 -6.97
CA SER A 46 -9.24 4.05 -5.85
C SER A 46 -8.48 2.74 -5.65
N GLN A 47 -8.15 2.04 -6.73
CA GLN A 47 -7.34 0.81 -6.67
C GLN A 47 -5.95 1.11 -6.08
N LYS A 48 -5.29 2.17 -6.54
CA LYS A 48 -3.98 2.58 -6.01
C LYS A 48 -4.04 2.92 -4.52
N ILE A 49 -5.09 3.60 -4.05
CA ILE A 49 -5.29 3.88 -2.63
C ILE A 49 -5.43 2.57 -1.83
N GLN A 50 -6.16 1.59 -2.36
CA GLN A 50 -6.32 0.29 -1.70
C GLN A 50 -4.99 -0.49 -1.65
N GLU A 51 -4.21 -0.48 -2.72
CA GLU A 51 -2.87 -1.08 -2.76
C GLU A 51 -1.95 -0.45 -1.70
N LEU A 52 -1.93 0.89 -1.61
CA LEU A 52 -1.15 1.61 -0.59
C LEU A 52 -1.63 1.29 0.84
N LYS A 53 -2.93 1.12 1.08
CA LYS A 53 -3.47 0.72 2.40
C LYS A 53 -3.10 -0.71 2.76
N ILE A 54 -3.02 -1.61 1.78
CA ILE A 54 -2.50 -2.97 1.98
C ILE A 54 -1.03 -2.90 2.39
N ASP A 55 -0.23 -2.05 1.75
CA ASP A 55 1.18 -1.89 2.09
C ASP A 55 1.36 -1.22 3.45
N GLU A 56 0.55 -0.22 3.81
CA GLU A 56 0.50 0.34 5.17
C GLU A 56 0.28 -0.76 6.21
N ALA A 57 -0.71 -1.64 6.00
CA ALA A 57 -1.01 -2.74 6.92
C ALA A 57 0.16 -3.75 7.04
N LYS A 58 0.89 -4.03 5.96
CA LYS A 58 2.10 -4.87 6.02
C LYS A 58 3.20 -4.21 6.84
N GLU A 59 3.44 -2.92 6.63
CA GLU A 59 4.46 -2.18 7.36
C GLU A 59 4.11 -2.04 8.85
N GLU A 60 2.82 -1.87 9.20
CA GLU A 60 2.32 -1.88 10.58
C GLU A 60 2.49 -3.25 11.25
N ALA A 61 2.28 -4.34 10.51
CA ALA A 61 2.55 -5.69 11.04
C ALA A 61 4.05 -5.88 11.36
N GLU A 62 4.95 -5.31 10.56
CA GLU A 62 6.39 -5.30 10.85
C GLU A 62 6.73 -4.37 12.02
N VAL A 63 6.05 -3.22 12.18
CA VAL A 63 6.18 -2.37 13.38
C VAL A 63 5.87 -3.18 14.64
N GLU A 64 4.78 -3.93 14.66
CA GLU A 64 4.40 -4.70 15.85
C GLU A 64 5.40 -5.83 16.16
N LYS A 65 5.92 -6.52 15.13
CA LYS A 65 7.02 -7.49 15.31
C LYS A 65 8.27 -6.83 15.90
N LEU A 66 8.64 -5.64 15.42
CA LEU A 66 9.79 -4.90 15.94
C LEU A 66 9.52 -4.36 17.35
N ARG A 67 8.27 -4.01 17.67
CA ARG A 67 7.86 -3.58 19.01
C ARG A 67 8.09 -4.69 20.04
N VAL A 68 7.67 -5.92 19.74
CA VAL A 68 7.92 -7.08 20.60
C VAL A 68 9.41 -7.29 20.81
N LYS A 69 10.21 -7.26 19.74
CA LYS A 69 11.68 -7.38 19.83
C LYS A 69 12.32 -6.26 20.66
N LEU A 70 11.81 -5.04 20.55
CA LEU A 70 12.27 -3.90 21.33
C LEU A 70 11.97 -4.10 22.83
N LEU A 71 10.76 -4.57 23.17
CA LEU A 71 10.38 -4.87 24.54
C LEU A 71 11.27 -5.98 25.12
N GLU A 72 11.47 -7.08 24.40
CA GLU A 72 12.36 -8.16 24.83
C GLU A 72 13.81 -7.69 25.04
N ALA A 73 14.33 -6.85 24.14
CA ALA A 73 15.68 -6.29 24.27
C ALA A 73 15.77 -5.32 25.46
N ASN A 74 14.73 -4.53 25.71
CA ASN A 74 14.66 -3.62 26.85
C ASN A 74 14.61 -4.37 28.18
N ASP A 75 13.83 -5.46 28.24
CA ASP A 75 13.73 -6.31 29.44
C ASP A 75 15.06 -6.98 29.76
N LYS A 76 15.78 -7.49 28.75
CA LYS A 76 17.15 -8.02 28.92
C LYS A 76 18.11 -6.96 29.42
N ALA A 77 18.08 -5.76 28.85
CA ALA A 77 18.92 -4.65 29.28
C ALA A 77 18.64 -4.26 30.75
N LYS A 78 17.36 -4.19 31.14
CA LYS A 78 16.94 -3.93 32.53
C LYS A 78 17.38 -5.05 33.47
N GLU A 79 17.20 -6.31 33.09
CA GLU A 79 17.58 -7.46 33.90
C GLU A 79 19.11 -7.49 34.12
N SER A 80 19.89 -7.28 33.05
CA SER A 80 21.35 -7.22 33.14
C SER A 80 21.84 -6.01 33.94
N ALA A 81 21.19 -4.86 33.81
CA ALA A 81 21.47 -3.68 34.64
C ALA A 81 21.16 -3.95 36.13
N ALA A 82 20.01 -4.56 36.44
CA ALA A 82 19.61 -4.91 37.80
C ALA A 82 20.55 -5.96 38.43
N LYS A 83 21.04 -6.93 37.65
CA LYS A 83 22.05 -7.89 38.10
C LYS A 83 23.40 -7.23 38.34
N SER A 84 23.80 -6.29 37.47
CA SER A 84 25.03 -5.52 37.66
C SER A 84 24.96 -4.64 38.93
N SER A 85 23.87 -3.90 39.13
CA SER A 85 23.69 -3.04 40.32
C SER A 85 23.46 -3.83 41.61
N GLY A 86 22.74 -4.95 41.54
CA GLY A 86 22.51 -5.87 42.66
C GLY A 86 23.78 -6.57 43.12
N HIS A 87 24.69 -6.88 42.20
CA HIS A 87 26.00 -7.44 42.52
C HIS A 87 26.91 -6.42 43.20
N ILE A 88 26.89 -5.15 42.76
CA ILE A 88 27.69 -4.06 43.36
C ILE A 88 27.22 -3.72 44.79
N SER A 89 25.90 -3.77 45.03
CA SER A 89 25.30 -3.43 46.33
C SER A 89 25.39 -4.55 47.38
N LYS A 90 25.49 -5.82 46.98
CA LYS A 90 25.70 -6.96 47.90
C LYS A 90 27.15 -7.19 48.31
N THR A 91 28.14 -6.70 47.56
CA THR A 91 29.58 -6.90 47.84
C THR A 91 30.14 -5.89 48.86
N GLY A 92 29.39 -5.59 49.91
CA GLY A 92 29.76 -4.60 50.94
C GLY A 92 30.91 -4.99 51.87
N SER A 93 31.51 -6.18 51.76
CA SER A 93 32.72 -6.53 52.52
C SER A 93 33.42 -7.76 51.93
N SER A 94 34.72 -7.60 51.67
CA SER A 94 35.79 -8.62 51.66
C SER A 94 36.07 -9.60 50.50
N ASP A 95 35.34 -9.67 49.39
CA ASP A 95 35.88 -10.32 48.17
C ASP A 95 35.09 -9.95 46.91
N ILE A 96 35.51 -8.88 46.21
CA ILE A 96 34.95 -8.52 44.90
C ILE A 96 35.67 -9.36 43.85
N ASN A 97 34.97 -10.33 43.25
CA ASN A 97 35.47 -11.02 42.07
C ASN A 97 35.43 -10.06 40.86
N ILE A 98 36.53 -9.33 40.65
CA ILE A 98 36.70 -8.31 39.59
C ILE A 98 36.35 -8.90 38.22
N LYS A 99 36.66 -10.18 37.98
CA LYS A 99 36.38 -10.85 36.70
C LYS A 99 34.88 -11.08 36.47
N GLU A 100 34.11 -11.36 37.52
CA GLU A 100 32.66 -11.57 37.40
C GLU A 100 31.91 -10.25 37.26
N THR A 101 32.33 -9.22 38.01
CA THR A 101 31.78 -7.86 37.86
C THR A 101 32.08 -7.28 36.48
N GLU A 102 33.28 -7.49 35.93
CA GLU A 102 33.63 -7.08 34.57
C GLU A 102 32.78 -7.81 33.51
N LYS A 103 32.54 -9.12 33.68
CA LYS A 103 31.64 -9.88 32.79
C LYS A 103 30.21 -9.36 32.84
N LEU A 104 29.68 -9.07 34.03
CA LEU A 104 28.34 -8.51 34.20
C LEU A 104 28.22 -7.12 33.60
N ALA A 105 29.23 -6.26 33.78
CA ALA A 105 29.27 -4.93 33.19
C ALA A 105 29.33 -4.99 31.66
N LYS A 106 30.17 -5.87 31.08
CA LYS A 106 30.23 -6.11 29.64
C LYS A 106 28.89 -6.60 29.09
N LYS A 107 28.24 -7.54 29.78
CA LYS A 107 26.92 -8.03 29.38
C LYS A 107 25.86 -6.92 29.41
N ALA A 108 25.79 -6.14 30.48
CA ALA A 108 24.86 -5.01 30.59
C ALA A 108 25.07 -3.97 29.48
N LYS A 109 26.33 -3.68 29.13
CA LYS A 109 26.66 -2.79 28.01
C LYS A 109 26.18 -3.36 26.67
N ASN A 110 26.45 -4.63 26.39
CA ASN A 110 26.02 -5.27 25.14
C ASN A 110 24.49 -5.31 25.02
N ASP A 111 23.79 -5.68 26.10
CA ASP A 111 22.32 -5.73 26.11
C ASP A 111 21.71 -4.32 25.91
N MET A 112 22.34 -3.28 26.46
CA MET A 112 21.95 -1.88 26.23
C MET A 112 22.17 -1.46 24.76
N GLU A 113 23.31 -1.80 24.16
CA GLU A 113 23.58 -1.53 22.74
C GLU A 113 22.58 -2.24 21.82
N ASP A 114 22.22 -3.48 22.14
CA ASP A 114 21.23 -4.24 21.38
C ASP A 114 19.82 -3.66 21.53
N SER A 115 19.46 -3.17 22.70
CA SER A 115 18.21 -2.41 22.91
C SER A 115 18.19 -1.13 22.08
N GLN A 116 19.29 -0.39 22.01
CA GLN A 116 19.40 0.82 21.19
C GLN A 116 19.27 0.50 19.70
N LYS A 117 19.93 -0.55 19.21
CA LYS A 117 19.78 -1.00 17.81
C LYS A 117 18.35 -1.43 17.49
N ALA A 118 17.66 -2.10 18.44
CA ALA A 118 16.26 -2.46 18.27
C ALA A 118 15.36 -1.23 18.18
N LEU A 119 15.63 -0.20 19.00
CA LEU A 119 14.90 1.07 18.97
C LEU A 119 15.10 1.80 17.63
N ASP A 120 16.32 1.85 17.12
CA ASP A 120 16.62 2.49 15.83
C ASP A 120 15.89 1.80 14.68
N ARG A 121 15.85 0.46 14.68
CA ARG A 121 15.10 -0.33 13.68
C ARG A 121 13.60 -0.06 13.78
N PHE A 122 13.04 -0.05 14.99
CA PHE A 122 11.64 0.27 15.23
C PHE A 122 11.29 1.68 14.72
N ASN A 123 12.09 2.69 15.06
CA ASN A 123 11.88 4.06 14.61
C ASN A 123 11.99 4.21 13.09
N LYS A 124 12.92 3.50 12.45
CA LYS A 124 13.04 3.47 11.00
C LYS A 124 11.78 2.91 10.34
N GLN A 125 11.21 1.86 10.93
CA GLN A 125 9.99 1.23 10.44
C GLN A 125 8.77 2.14 10.60
N ILE A 126 8.64 2.84 11.73
CA ILE A 126 7.59 3.86 11.93
C ILE A 126 7.63 4.93 10.83
N ARG A 127 8.83 5.41 10.47
CA ARG A 127 8.98 6.39 9.38
C ARG A 127 8.56 5.83 8.01
N ALA A 128 8.73 4.53 7.78
CA ALA A 128 8.25 3.89 6.56
C ALA A 128 6.71 3.91 6.48
N VAL A 129 6.03 3.58 7.59
CA VAL A 129 4.56 3.69 7.70
C VAL A 129 4.10 5.13 7.45
N GLU A 130 4.75 6.12 8.05
CA GLU A 130 4.42 7.54 7.86
C GLU A 130 4.57 7.99 6.40
N LYS A 131 5.59 7.49 5.69
CA LYS A 131 5.77 7.76 4.27
C LYS A 131 4.61 7.20 3.44
N VAL A 132 4.20 5.95 3.69
CA VAL A 132 3.05 5.35 3.01
C VAL A 132 1.76 6.13 3.28
N ARG A 133 1.52 6.54 4.53
CA ARG A 133 0.37 7.40 4.90
C ARG A 133 0.37 8.73 4.14
N ALA A 134 1.53 9.36 3.97
CA ALA A 134 1.64 10.60 3.20
C ALA A 134 1.33 10.37 1.71
N GLU A 135 1.74 9.23 1.15
CA GLU A 135 1.39 8.82 -0.22
C GLU A 135 -0.13 8.57 -0.36
N ILE A 136 -0.75 7.87 0.59
CA ILE A 136 -2.21 7.66 0.64
C ILE A 136 -2.94 9.00 0.64
N GLN A 137 -2.57 9.93 1.53
CA GLN A 137 -3.20 11.25 1.58
C GLN A 137 -3.07 12.01 0.25
N THR A 138 -1.93 11.87 -0.42
CA THR A 138 -1.70 12.51 -1.72
C THR A 138 -2.61 11.94 -2.80
N GLU A 139 -2.79 10.62 -2.84
CA GLU A 139 -3.71 9.96 -3.78
C GLU A 139 -5.19 10.22 -3.43
N GLU A 140 -5.55 10.25 -2.14
CA GLU A 140 -6.90 10.61 -1.68
C GLU A 140 -7.27 12.05 -2.08
N ARG A 141 -6.34 13.01 -2.02
CA ARG A 141 -6.55 14.35 -2.56
C ARG A 141 -6.86 14.31 -4.06
N LYS A 142 -6.09 13.53 -4.85
CA LYS A 142 -6.33 13.36 -6.30
C LYS A 142 -7.72 12.77 -6.58
N ALA A 143 -8.15 11.80 -5.78
CA ALA A 143 -9.50 11.24 -5.86
C ALA A 143 -10.58 12.29 -5.55
N GLY A 144 -10.35 13.13 -4.54
CA GLY A 144 -11.25 14.23 -4.15
C GLY A 144 -11.55 15.20 -5.29
N TYR A 145 -10.54 15.57 -6.09
CA TYR A 145 -10.70 16.45 -7.25
C TYR A 145 -11.47 15.81 -8.42
N LYS A 146 -11.62 14.48 -8.45
CA LYS A 146 -12.31 13.75 -9.52
C LYS A 146 -13.71 13.25 -9.15
N LYS A 147 -14.26 13.64 -7.98
CA LYS A 147 -15.66 13.36 -7.68
C LYS A 147 -16.53 13.96 -8.79
N PRO A 148 -17.30 13.15 -9.53
CA PRO A 148 -18.14 13.69 -10.59
C PRO A 148 -19.25 14.51 -9.94
N LEU A 149 -19.16 15.84 -10.06
CA LEU A 149 -20.29 16.75 -9.89
C LEU A 149 -21.22 16.54 -11.08
N LEU A 150 -22.02 15.48 -11.05
CA LEU A 150 -23.11 15.29 -12.00
C LEU A 150 -24.27 16.22 -11.57
N SER A 151 -24.26 17.48 -12.02
CA SER A 151 -25.48 18.27 -12.04
C SER A 151 -26.24 17.95 -13.33
N PHE A 152 -27.26 17.11 -13.25
CA PHE A 152 -28.21 16.96 -14.33
C PHE A 152 -29.15 18.16 -14.32
N ASN A 153 -28.86 19.18 -15.13
CA ASN A 153 -29.87 20.16 -15.51
C ASN A 153 -30.74 19.50 -16.58
N TYR A 154 -31.92 19.04 -16.18
CA TYR A 154 -33.01 18.75 -17.12
C TYR A 154 -33.57 20.11 -17.58
N GLN A 155 -33.44 20.43 -18.87
CA GLN A 155 -34.27 21.43 -19.55
C GLN A 155 -35.41 20.72 -20.28
#